data_AF-A0A1E5JV84-F1
#
_entry.id   AF-A0A1E5JV84-F1
#
_cell.length_a   1.000
_cell.length_b   1.000
_cell.length_c   1.000
_cell.angle_alpha   90.00
_cell.angle_beta   90.00
_cell.angle_gamma   90.00
#
_symmetry.space_group_name_H-M   'P 1'
#
loop_
_entity.id
_entity.type
_entity.pdbx_description
1 polymer ?
#
loop_
_entity_poly.entity_id
_entity_poly.type
_entity_poly.pdbx_seq_one_letter_code
_entity_poly.pdbx_strand_id
1 'polypeptide(L)'
;MGRLLAKHFLNRVVKHLKKQTDPSIIKKIIEDLKFDSFTIRDEGLKSFLRKLTEESVDLSKLIQSVETGLLNNAPLCKLFAFIEHEQLISDHELEILSKQLQIQLNLLCLFEACSVTMVNSFTFNEDVYCFTKKQRSTSYPGNPLFNLFFASNRYNFSLFKNLKLVSVDPVMTSGAFTRLLGNEELDQAAIQERSKEFINKHGLALWNTKISPTPIGEKHCDSVKNVSLNILEAIWEEKPGEDGQPNDNSFAGSALIRLLEHTQPSNGFSFMKLVLPVGSTIIADNKYSLLPDLIVNKLPKRVSQFLISTEWMYLYQSWNLLFVMQNLDSKFLPIKLLVPSVLNAIPEQYMETRVFMLYLIGNLYHYNKLSAFTEEIQLTHGQLILKKWGEINKKYADILLKTFCADLEESPEEIYHDIFGEHTHFSLAYYITHFIQDFASFRITRDESRACNLEIG
;
A
#
# COMPACT_ATOMS: atom_id res chain seq x y z
N MET A 1 12.18 -5.47 27.01
CA MET A 1 11.64 -4.17 27.51
C MET A 1 10.89 -3.39 26.42
N GLY A 2 11.46 -3.18 25.22
CA GLY A 2 10.82 -2.38 24.15
C GLY A 2 9.39 -2.80 23.74
N ARG A 3 9.13 -4.08 23.45
CA ARG A 3 7.78 -4.55 23.07
C ARG A 3 6.73 -4.33 24.16
N LEU A 4 7.12 -4.37 25.44
CA LEU A 4 6.22 -4.10 26.56
C LEU A 4 5.79 -2.63 26.58
N LEU A 5 6.75 -1.71 26.40
CA LEU A 5 6.49 -0.26 26.33
C LEU A 5 5.62 0.08 25.13
N ALA A 6 5.92 -0.48 23.95
CA ALA A 6 5.09 -0.30 22.76
C ALA A 6 3.64 -0.76 23.00
N LYS A 7 3.48 -1.94 23.61
CA LYS A 7 2.15 -2.46 23.96
C LYS A 7 1.45 -1.56 25.00
N HIS A 8 2.18 -1.00 25.96
CA HIS A 8 1.61 -0.07 26.93
C HIS A 8 1.07 1.20 26.25
N PHE A 9 1.84 1.79 25.33
CA PHE A 9 1.38 2.94 24.55
C PHE A 9 0.13 2.63 23.73
N LEU A 10 0.12 1.51 22.98
CA LEU A 10 -1.06 1.12 22.19
C LEU A 10 -2.29 0.89 23.08
N ASN A 11 -2.12 0.25 24.25
CA ASN A 11 -3.21 0.11 25.21
C ASN A 11 -3.75 1.46 25.69
N ARG A 12 -2.89 2.47 25.90
CA ARG A 12 -3.33 3.84 26.24
C ARG A 12 -4.18 4.42 25.12
N VAL A 13 -3.72 4.33 23.87
CA VAL A 13 -4.49 4.79 22.69
C VAL A 13 -5.86 4.09 22.64
N VAL A 14 -5.90 2.77 22.76
CA VAL A 14 -7.15 1.98 22.66
C VAL A 14 -8.16 2.30 23.77
N LYS A 15 -7.72 2.75 24.95
CA LYS A 15 -8.64 3.17 26.03
C LYS A 15 -9.52 4.36 25.63
N HIS A 16 -9.05 5.21 24.71
CA HIS A 16 -9.80 6.36 24.21
C HIS A 16 -10.68 6.03 22.99
N LEU A 17 -10.71 4.77 22.53
CA LEU A 17 -11.50 4.35 21.37
C LEU A 17 -12.74 3.57 21.80
N LYS A 18 -13.85 3.83 21.08
CA LYS A 18 -15.02 2.95 21.14
C LYS A 18 -14.75 1.74 20.24
N LYS A 19 -14.87 0.54 20.81
CA LYS A 19 -14.64 -0.74 20.11
C LYS A 19 -15.80 -1.14 19.17
N GLN A 20 -16.58 -0.18 18.70
CA GLN A 20 -17.72 -0.40 17.81
C GLN A 20 -17.71 0.65 16.70
N THR A 21 -18.24 0.29 15.53
CA THR A 21 -18.54 1.28 14.49
C THR A 21 -19.64 2.23 14.94
N ASP A 22 -19.63 3.43 14.36
CA ASP A 22 -20.71 4.40 14.53
C ASP A 22 -21.45 4.54 13.18
N PRO A 23 -22.70 4.05 13.06
CA PRO A 23 -23.44 4.10 11.79
C PRO A 23 -23.61 5.51 11.23
N SER A 24 -23.68 6.54 12.09
CA SER A 24 -23.81 7.93 11.64
C SER A 24 -22.50 8.42 10.99
N ILE A 25 -21.35 8.06 11.57
CA ILE A 25 -20.04 8.36 11.00
C ILE A 25 -19.83 7.58 9.70
N ILE A 26 -20.23 6.30 9.66
CA ILE A 26 -20.13 5.47 8.45
C ILE A 26 -20.96 6.05 7.29
N LYS A 27 -22.22 6.45 7.52
CA LYS A 27 -23.05 7.09 6.48
C LYS A 27 -22.35 8.29 5.89
N LYS A 28 -21.86 9.19 6.74
CA LYS A 28 -21.12 10.39 6.30
C LYS A 28 -19.86 10.03 5.51
N ILE A 29 -19.10 9.01 5.93
CA ILE A 29 -17.94 8.52 5.20
C ILE A 29 -18.35 8.00 3.81
N ILE A 30 -19.40 7.19 3.71
CA ILE A 30 -19.89 6.61 2.45
C ILE A 30 -20.33 7.71 1.49
N GLU A 31 -21.06 8.71 1.98
CA GLU A 31 -21.50 9.90 1.22
C GLU A 31 -20.31 10.75 0.74
N ASP A 32 -19.34 11.01 1.62
CA ASP A 32 -18.11 11.76 1.33
C ASP A 32 -17.29 11.03 0.25
N LEU A 33 -17.14 9.71 0.36
CA LEU A 33 -16.37 8.86 -0.57
C LEU A 33 -17.15 8.49 -1.84
N LYS A 34 -18.42 8.92 -1.95
CA LYS A 34 -19.32 8.62 -3.08
C LYS A 34 -19.61 7.14 -3.29
N PHE A 35 -19.54 6.34 -2.22
CA PHE A 35 -19.84 4.90 -2.28
C PHE A 35 -21.31 4.63 -2.63
N ASP A 36 -22.24 5.58 -2.42
CA ASP A 36 -23.64 5.46 -2.86
C ASP A 36 -23.80 5.31 -4.38
N SER A 37 -22.85 5.87 -5.15
CA SER A 37 -22.80 5.76 -6.62
C SER A 37 -22.05 4.52 -7.11
N PHE A 38 -21.48 3.75 -6.19
CA PHE A 38 -20.62 2.61 -6.49
C PHE A 38 -21.48 1.37 -6.76
N THR A 39 -21.51 0.92 -8.01
CA THR A 39 -22.12 -0.36 -8.38
C THR A 39 -21.22 -1.52 -7.95
N ILE A 40 -21.59 -2.20 -6.87
CA ILE A 40 -20.86 -3.35 -6.32
C ILE A 40 -21.60 -4.64 -6.69
N ARG A 41 -20.94 -5.54 -7.42
CA ARG A 41 -21.48 -6.87 -7.80
C ARG A 41 -21.27 -7.92 -6.71
N ASP A 42 -20.30 -7.72 -5.82
CA ASP A 42 -20.05 -8.63 -4.70
C ASP A 42 -21.13 -8.47 -3.62
N GLU A 43 -22.07 -9.41 -3.56
CA GLU A 43 -23.22 -9.34 -2.65
C GLU A 43 -22.82 -9.45 -1.16
N GLY A 44 -21.68 -10.08 -0.86
CA GLY A 44 -21.13 -10.17 0.49
C GLY A 44 -20.71 -8.79 1.01
N LEU A 45 -19.91 -8.07 0.22
CA LEU A 45 -19.52 -6.70 0.55
C LEU A 45 -20.72 -5.75 0.56
N LYS A 46 -21.58 -5.82 -0.46
CA LYS A 46 -22.77 -4.94 -0.58
C LYS A 46 -23.70 -5.06 0.64
N SER A 47 -23.96 -6.29 1.09
CA SER A 47 -24.77 -6.54 2.28
C SER A 47 -24.10 -6.01 3.56
N PHE A 48 -22.77 -6.18 3.67
CA PHE A 48 -22.00 -5.68 4.79
C PHE A 48 -22.00 -4.14 4.86
N LEU A 49 -21.84 -3.45 3.73
CA LEU A 49 -21.88 -1.98 3.67
C LEU A 49 -23.24 -1.42 4.10
N ARG A 50 -24.35 -2.02 3.63
CA ARG A 50 -25.69 -1.64 4.08
C ARG A 50 -25.83 -1.78 5.58
N LYS A 51 -25.41 -2.93 6.13
CA LYS A 51 -25.46 -3.20 7.57
C LYS A 51 -24.65 -2.18 8.38
N LEU A 52 -23.45 -1.81 7.94
CA LEU A 52 -22.63 -0.80 8.62
C LEU A 52 -23.30 0.58 8.72
N THR A 53 -24.22 0.91 7.81
CA THR A 53 -25.01 2.16 7.89
C THR A 53 -26.22 2.05 8.81
N GLU A 54 -26.64 0.85 9.19
CA GLU A 54 -27.87 0.61 9.95
C GLU A 54 -27.57 0.27 11.41
N GLU A 55 -26.50 -0.49 11.66
CA GLU A 55 -26.16 -1.01 12.99
C GLU A 55 -24.66 -0.97 13.29
N SER A 56 -24.34 -0.94 14.58
CA SER A 56 -22.96 -0.96 15.08
C SER A 56 -22.36 -2.36 14.95
N VAL A 57 -21.11 -2.44 14.51
CA VAL A 57 -20.32 -3.68 14.39
C VAL A 57 -19.18 -3.65 15.41
N ASP A 58 -18.94 -4.78 16.10
CA ASP A 58 -17.81 -4.93 17.02
C ASP A 58 -16.47 -4.91 16.28
N LEU A 59 -15.56 -4.04 16.72
CA LEU A 59 -14.24 -3.83 16.15
C LEU A 59 -13.12 -4.39 17.01
N SER A 60 -13.44 -5.09 18.10
CA SER A 60 -12.44 -5.60 19.04
C SER A 60 -11.36 -6.47 18.36
N LYS A 61 -11.77 -7.37 17.45
CA LYS A 61 -10.83 -8.21 16.70
C LYS A 61 -10.03 -7.43 15.64
N LEU A 62 -10.65 -6.44 15.01
CA LEU A 62 -9.97 -5.55 14.06
C LEU A 62 -8.87 -4.75 14.77
N ILE A 63 -9.19 -4.13 15.90
CA ILE A 63 -8.24 -3.38 16.75
C ILE A 63 -7.08 -4.29 17.16
N GLN A 64 -7.38 -5.48 17.69
CA GLN A 64 -6.36 -6.45 18.10
C GLN A 64 -5.42 -6.86 16.95
N SER A 65 -5.97 -7.01 15.75
CA SER A 65 -5.18 -7.34 14.55
C SER A 65 -4.22 -6.20 14.20
N VAL A 66 -4.68 -4.94 14.24
CA VAL A 66 -3.81 -3.78 14.03
C VAL A 66 -2.73 -3.69 15.09
N GLU A 67 -3.09 -3.81 16.37
CA GLU A 67 -2.11 -3.80 17.47
C GLU A 67 -1.04 -4.86 17.28
N THR A 68 -1.44 -6.07 16.89
CA THR A 68 -0.52 -7.19 16.63
C THR A 68 0.43 -6.86 15.48
N GLY A 69 -0.07 -6.28 14.39
CA GLY A 69 0.77 -5.89 13.25
C GLY A 69 1.77 -4.80 13.58
N LEU A 70 1.32 -3.77 14.30
CA LEU A 70 2.17 -2.69 14.79
C LEU A 70 3.28 -3.19 15.73
N LEU A 71 2.97 -4.17 16.59
CA LEU A 71 3.94 -4.77 17.52
C LEU A 71 4.89 -5.77 16.85
N ASN A 72 4.47 -6.41 15.76
CA ASN A 72 5.31 -7.35 15.02
C ASN A 72 6.26 -6.63 14.06
N ASN A 73 5.86 -5.48 13.50
CA ASN A 73 6.73 -4.64 12.71
C ASN A 73 7.82 -4.01 13.61
N ALA A 74 9.07 -4.47 13.47
CA ALA A 74 10.16 -4.10 14.37
C ALA A 74 10.46 -2.58 14.43
N PRO A 75 10.57 -1.85 13.30
CA PRO A 75 10.69 -0.39 13.32
C PRO A 75 9.54 0.32 14.07
N LEU A 76 8.29 -0.03 13.77
CA LEU A 76 7.12 0.59 14.41
C LEU A 76 7.05 0.27 15.90
N CYS A 77 7.29 -0.99 16.28
CA CYS A 77 7.34 -1.41 17.67
C CYS A 77 8.41 -0.61 18.45
N LYS A 78 9.57 -0.36 17.83
CA LYS A 78 10.63 0.44 18.45
C LYS A 78 10.24 1.92 18.59
N LEU A 79 9.53 2.48 17.60
CA LEU A 79 9.01 3.84 17.67
C LEU A 79 8.01 3.99 18.82
N PHE A 80 7.01 3.11 18.93
CA PHE A 80 6.02 3.19 20.00
C PHE A 80 6.64 2.99 21.38
N ALA A 81 7.66 2.14 21.49
CA ALA A 81 8.42 1.99 22.72
C ALA A 81 9.13 3.29 23.13
N PHE A 82 9.68 4.03 22.15
CA PHE A 82 10.34 5.32 22.37
C PHE A 82 9.33 6.40 22.79
N ILE A 83 8.18 6.49 22.10
CA ILE A 83 7.10 7.43 22.46
C ILE A 83 6.66 7.21 23.90
N GLU A 84 6.49 5.95 24.32
CA GLU A 84 6.12 5.63 25.69
C GLU A 84 7.24 5.95 26.69
N HIS A 85 8.47 5.57 26.39
CA HIS A 85 9.60 5.76 27.30
C HIS A 85 9.83 7.25 27.61
N GLU A 86 9.81 8.08 26.57
CA GLU A 86 10.02 9.52 26.67
C GLU A 86 8.74 10.30 26.98
N GLN A 87 7.60 9.61 27.14
CA GLN A 87 6.28 10.21 27.43
C GLN A 87 5.91 11.33 26.43
N LEU A 88 6.14 11.10 25.14
CA LEU A 88 6.02 12.13 24.10
C LEU A 88 4.59 12.49 23.72
N ILE A 89 3.63 11.65 24.09
CA ILE A 89 2.20 11.87 23.87
C ILE A 89 1.48 11.65 25.20
N SER A 90 0.83 12.70 25.69
CA SER A 90 0.06 12.67 26.92
C SER A 90 -1.34 12.06 26.73
N ASP A 91 -1.96 11.58 27.81
CA ASP A 91 -3.36 11.12 27.75
C ASP A 91 -4.33 12.26 27.42
N HIS A 92 -3.97 13.51 27.73
CA HIS A 92 -4.75 14.69 27.32
C HIS A 92 -4.73 14.89 25.80
N GLU A 93 -3.58 14.75 25.16
CA GLU A 93 -3.48 14.77 23.69
C GLU A 93 -4.24 13.60 23.07
N LEU A 94 -4.19 12.40 23.67
CA LEU A 94 -4.98 11.25 23.20
C LEU A 94 -6.49 11.49 23.30
N GLU A 95 -6.95 12.12 24.38
CA GLU A 95 -8.36 12.50 24.55
C GLU A 95 -8.80 13.51 23.48
N ILE A 96 -7.99 14.53 23.20
CA ILE A 96 -8.24 15.51 22.13
C ILE A 96 -8.33 14.80 20.76
N LEU A 97 -7.43 13.85 20.50
CA LEU A 97 -7.38 13.12 19.22
C LEU A 97 -8.43 12.02 19.08
N SER A 98 -9.09 11.61 20.18
CA SER A 98 -10.00 10.46 20.24
C SER A 98 -11.08 10.47 19.15
N LYS A 99 -11.70 11.63 18.89
CA LYS A 99 -12.72 11.81 17.85
C LYS A 99 -12.17 11.51 16.46
N GLN A 100 -10.97 12.00 16.15
CA GLN A 100 -10.34 11.74 14.86
C GLN A 100 -9.89 10.28 14.74
N LEU A 101 -9.32 9.70 15.80
CA LEU A 101 -8.96 8.29 15.84
C LEU A 101 -10.19 7.39 15.65
N GLN A 102 -11.36 7.79 16.19
CA GLN A 102 -12.61 7.07 15.97
C GLN A 102 -13.07 7.11 14.51
N ILE A 103 -12.89 8.24 13.81
CA ILE A 103 -13.16 8.33 12.37
C ILE A 103 -12.21 7.41 11.59
N GLN A 104 -10.92 7.42 11.92
CA GLN A 104 -9.92 6.54 11.30
C GLN A 104 -10.23 5.06 11.54
N LEU A 105 -10.72 4.71 12.73
CA LEU A 105 -11.13 3.34 13.06
C LEU A 105 -12.36 2.88 12.23
N ASN A 106 -13.34 3.76 12.02
CA ASN A 106 -14.48 3.47 11.12
C ASN A 106 -14.03 3.32 9.65
N LEU A 107 -13.13 4.19 9.18
CA LEU A 107 -12.50 4.06 7.86
C LEU A 107 -11.70 2.76 7.72
N LEU A 108 -10.97 2.38 8.76
CA LEU A 108 -10.21 1.13 8.78
C LEU A 108 -11.12 -0.09 8.62
N CYS A 109 -12.27 -0.11 9.30
CA CYS A 109 -13.29 -1.16 9.13
C CYS A 109 -13.79 -1.22 7.68
N LEU A 110 -14.13 -0.08 7.10
CA LEU A 110 -14.59 0.01 5.71
C LEU A 110 -13.52 -0.49 4.73
N PHE A 111 -12.29 -0.03 4.88
CA PHE A 111 -11.21 -0.36 3.97
C PHE A 111 -10.66 -1.77 4.15
N GLU A 112 -10.75 -2.36 5.34
CA GLU A 112 -10.49 -3.79 5.52
C GLU A 112 -11.52 -4.63 4.75
N ALA A 113 -12.80 -4.28 4.82
CA ALA A 113 -13.83 -4.98 4.05
C ALA A 113 -13.60 -4.86 2.54
N CYS A 114 -13.25 -3.67 2.05
CA CYS A 114 -12.86 -3.48 0.66
C CYS A 114 -11.60 -4.30 0.32
N SER A 115 -10.54 -4.25 1.12
CA SER A 115 -9.28 -4.94 0.86
C SER A 115 -9.47 -6.44 0.74
N VAL A 116 -10.14 -7.07 1.72
CA VAL A 116 -10.42 -8.51 1.72
C VAL A 116 -11.26 -8.90 0.51
N THR A 117 -12.21 -8.06 0.13
CA THR A 117 -13.05 -8.29 -1.06
C THR A 117 -12.23 -8.14 -2.36
N MET A 118 -11.36 -7.14 -2.47
CA MET A 118 -10.51 -6.91 -3.66
C MET A 118 -9.61 -8.11 -3.95
N VAL A 119 -9.03 -8.71 -2.91
CA VAL A 119 -8.14 -9.85 -3.10
C VAL A 119 -8.88 -11.18 -3.27
N ASN A 120 -10.13 -11.31 -2.81
CA ASN A 120 -10.87 -12.58 -2.83
C ASN A 120 -12.02 -12.68 -3.85
N SER A 121 -12.56 -11.56 -4.32
CA SER A 121 -13.67 -11.50 -5.28
C SER A 121 -13.18 -11.58 -6.73
N PHE A 122 -14.02 -12.09 -7.63
CA PHE A 122 -13.73 -12.10 -9.06
C PHE A 122 -14.07 -10.79 -9.77
N THR A 123 -15.00 -10.00 -9.20
CA THR A 123 -15.56 -8.83 -9.87
C THR A 123 -15.16 -7.51 -9.23
N PHE A 124 -14.88 -7.50 -7.92
CA PHE A 124 -14.77 -6.25 -7.17
C PHE A 124 -13.62 -5.34 -7.63
N ASN A 125 -12.51 -5.89 -8.11
CA ASN A 125 -11.43 -5.08 -8.69
C ASN A 125 -11.87 -4.34 -9.97
N GLU A 126 -12.64 -5.00 -10.84
CA GLU A 126 -13.22 -4.33 -12.01
C GLU A 126 -14.27 -3.29 -11.59
N ASP A 127 -15.05 -3.57 -10.53
CA ASP A 127 -16.00 -2.62 -9.97
C ASP A 127 -15.27 -1.35 -9.50
N VAL A 128 -14.21 -1.50 -8.69
CA VAL A 128 -13.37 -0.39 -8.20
C VAL A 128 -12.80 0.41 -9.37
N TYR A 129 -12.24 -0.26 -10.38
CA TYR A 129 -11.71 0.42 -11.56
C TYR A 129 -12.79 1.20 -12.32
N CYS A 130 -13.97 0.61 -12.53
CA CYS A 130 -15.08 1.30 -13.19
C CYS A 130 -15.59 2.50 -12.37
N PHE A 131 -15.60 2.38 -11.06
CA PHE A 131 -15.99 3.45 -10.14
C PHE A 131 -15.01 4.63 -10.20
N THR A 132 -13.72 4.39 -10.05
CA THR A 132 -12.69 5.45 -10.14
C THR A 132 -12.63 6.05 -11.54
N LYS A 133 -12.78 5.24 -12.60
CA LYS A 133 -12.85 5.70 -13.99
C LYS A 133 -13.94 6.76 -14.20
N LYS A 134 -15.11 6.60 -13.57
CA LYS A 134 -16.22 7.58 -13.64
C LYS A 134 -15.91 8.89 -12.90
N GLN A 135 -15.03 8.87 -11.91
CA GLN A 135 -14.62 10.06 -11.15
C GLN A 135 -13.56 10.89 -11.89
N ARG A 136 -12.82 10.28 -12.82
CA ARG A 136 -11.86 10.95 -13.68
C ARG A 136 -12.63 11.80 -14.69
N SER A 137 -12.71 13.11 -14.48
CA SER A 137 -13.39 14.05 -15.38
C SER A 137 -12.63 14.28 -16.70
N THR A 138 -12.32 13.21 -17.42
CA THR A 138 -11.59 13.20 -18.69
C THR A 138 -12.37 12.43 -19.75
N SER A 139 -12.22 12.82 -21.01
CA SER A 139 -12.86 12.18 -22.16
C SER A 139 -12.27 10.80 -22.48
N TYR A 140 -11.05 10.49 -21.99
CA TYR A 140 -10.36 9.25 -22.29
C TYR A 140 -9.70 8.61 -21.06
N PRO A 141 -10.49 8.14 -20.07
CA PRO A 141 -9.98 7.76 -18.75
C PRO A 141 -9.22 6.42 -18.72
N GLY A 142 -9.23 5.67 -19.82
CA GLY A 142 -8.38 4.48 -20.00
C GLY A 142 -6.96 4.81 -20.49
N ASN A 143 -6.71 6.06 -20.90
CA ASN A 143 -5.41 6.52 -21.35
C ASN A 143 -4.65 7.23 -20.23
N PRO A 144 -3.47 6.72 -19.86
CA PRO A 144 -2.76 7.22 -18.70
C PRO A 144 -2.15 8.63 -18.91
N LEU A 145 -1.80 9.02 -20.14
CA LEU A 145 -1.39 10.41 -20.43
C LEU A 145 -2.56 11.38 -20.27
N PHE A 146 -3.75 11.00 -20.73
CA PHE A 146 -4.94 11.82 -20.53
C PHE A 146 -5.27 11.97 -19.04
N ASN A 147 -5.09 10.91 -18.27
CA ASN A 147 -5.27 10.98 -16.81
C ASN A 147 -4.25 11.92 -16.16
N LEU A 148 -2.98 11.84 -16.56
CA LEU A 148 -1.90 12.68 -16.02
C LEU A 148 -2.16 14.18 -16.23
N PHE A 149 -2.63 14.57 -17.43
CA PHE A 149 -2.79 15.97 -17.81
C PHE A 149 -4.20 16.54 -17.60
N PHE A 150 -5.25 15.70 -17.62
CA PHE A 150 -6.63 16.18 -17.69
C PHE A 150 -7.58 15.59 -16.64
N ALA A 151 -7.15 14.60 -15.83
CA ALA A 151 -8.01 14.05 -14.78
C ALA A 151 -7.90 14.78 -13.43
N SER A 152 -7.23 15.93 -13.34
CA SER A 152 -7.06 16.67 -12.08
C SER A 152 -8.19 17.67 -11.83
N ASN A 153 -9.07 17.38 -10.86
CA ASN A 153 -10.16 18.27 -10.44
C ASN A 153 -9.81 19.18 -9.23
N ARG A 154 -8.53 19.30 -8.85
CA ARG A 154 -8.13 20.12 -7.69
C ARG A 154 -6.99 21.08 -8.00
N TYR A 155 -7.18 22.32 -7.57
CA TYR A 155 -6.25 23.44 -7.72
C TYR A 155 -4.90 23.31 -6.95
N ASN A 156 -4.64 22.21 -6.21
CA ASN A 156 -3.52 22.10 -5.25
C ASN A 156 -2.76 20.75 -5.28
N PHE A 157 -2.63 20.08 -6.43
CA PHE A 157 -1.92 18.79 -6.50
C PHE A 157 -0.62 18.87 -7.31
N SER A 158 0.47 18.31 -6.76
CA SER A 158 1.78 18.27 -7.42
C SER A 158 1.81 17.26 -8.57
N LEU A 159 2.71 17.48 -9.54
CA LEU A 159 2.96 16.57 -10.65
C LEU A 159 3.26 15.14 -10.17
N PHE A 160 4.04 15.00 -9.09
CA PHE A 160 4.33 13.73 -8.45
C PHE A 160 3.06 12.99 -8.02
N LYS A 161 2.12 13.69 -7.36
CA LYS A 161 0.89 13.04 -6.88
C LYS A 161 0.01 12.56 -8.05
N ASN A 162 -0.05 13.30 -9.15
CA ASN A 162 -0.75 12.85 -10.37
C ASN A 162 -0.02 11.66 -11.03
N LEU A 163 1.31 11.70 -11.11
CA LEU A 163 2.14 10.61 -11.62
C LEU A 163 1.90 9.33 -10.80
N LYS A 164 1.87 9.42 -9.46
CA LYS A 164 1.61 8.27 -8.58
C LYS A 164 0.26 7.62 -8.86
N LEU A 165 -0.80 8.40 -9.08
CA LEU A 165 -2.12 7.86 -9.42
C LEU A 165 -2.13 7.11 -10.75
N VAL A 166 -1.42 7.64 -11.75
CA VAL A 166 -1.33 7.01 -13.08
C VAL A 166 -0.42 5.78 -13.06
N SER A 167 0.64 5.79 -12.24
CA SER A 167 1.60 4.68 -12.15
C SER A 167 0.99 3.38 -11.60
N VAL A 168 -0.10 3.47 -10.83
CA VAL A 168 -0.78 2.30 -10.25
C VAL A 168 -1.92 1.76 -11.10
N ASP A 169 -2.32 2.47 -12.17
CA ASP A 169 -3.37 2.02 -13.10
C ASP A 169 -3.11 0.62 -13.69
N PRO A 170 -1.90 0.31 -14.21
CA PRO A 170 -1.61 -0.99 -14.81
C PRO A 170 -1.77 -2.15 -13.84
N VAL A 171 -1.39 -1.94 -12.58
CA VAL A 171 -1.50 -2.97 -11.55
C VAL A 171 -2.98 -3.22 -11.24
N MET A 172 -3.80 -2.17 -11.18
CA MET A 172 -5.23 -2.32 -10.95
C MET A 172 -5.95 -2.99 -12.12
N THR A 173 -5.67 -2.59 -13.36
CA THR A 173 -6.29 -3.19 -14.55
C THR A 173 -5.83 -4.64 -14.75
N SER A 174 -4.54 -4.92 -14.54
CA SER A 174 -4.00 -6.28 -14.56
C SER A 174 -4.59 -7.14 -13.45
N GLY A 175 -4.74 -6.61 -12.25
CA GLY A 175 -5.38 -7.29 -11.12
C GLY A 175 -6.85 -7.58 -11.35
N ALA A 176 -7.61 -6.62 -11.90
CA ALA A 176 -8.99 -6.81 -12.31
C ALA A 176 -9.12 -7.91 -13.37
N PHE A 177 -8.30 -7.86 -14.41
CA PHE A 177 -8.28 -8.89 -15.44
C PHE A 177 -7.92 -10.28 -14.87
N THR A 178 -6.87 -10.34 -14.03
CA THR A 178 -6.41 -11.58 -13.39
C THR A 178 -7.52 -12.22 -12.55
N ARG A 179 -8.32 -11.43 -11.83
CA ARG A 179 -9.47 -11.94 -11.07
C ARG A 179 -10.62 -12.39 -11.95
N LEU A 180 -10.84 -11.77 -13.10
CA LEU A 180 -11.85 -12.20 -14.08
C LEU A 180 -11.54 -13.54 -14.75
N LEU A 181 -10.26 -13.94 -14.83
CA LEU A 181 -9.89 -15.28 -15.30
C LEU A 181 -10.37 -16.39 -14.35
N GLY A 182 -10.70 -16.04 -13.10
CA GLY A 182 -11.28 -16.97 -12.14
C GLY A 182 -10.33 -18.09 -11.71
N ASN A 183 -10.84 -19.31 -11.75
CA ASN A 183 -10.15 -20.56 -11.40
C ASN A 183 -9.77 -21.41 -12.62
N GLU A 184 -9.87 -20.86 -13.83
CA GLU A 184 -9.56 -21.58 -15.06
C GLU A 184 -8.04 -21.63 -15.30
N GLU A 185 -7.51 -22.81 -15.55
CA GLU A 185 -6.16 -22.97 -16.10
C GLU A 185 -6.18 -22.68 -17.59
N LEU A 186 -5.61 -21.54 -17.97
CA LEU A 186 -5.56 -21.05 -19.33
C LEU A 186 -4.11 -21.00 -19.82
N ASP A 187 -3.90 -21.38 -21.08
CA ASP A 187 -2.64 -21.17 -21.76
C ASP A 187 -2.44 -19.69 -22.13
N GLN A 188 -1.24 -19.36 -22.61
CA GLN A 188 -0.88 -17.98 -22.94
C GLN A 188 -1.72 -17.40 -24.09
N ALA A 189 -2.15 -18.23 -25.05
CA ALA A 189 -2.92 -17.77 -26.20
C ALA A 189 -4.35 -17.36 -25.78
N ALA A 190 -5.01 -18.17 -24.96
CA ALA A 190 -6.32 -17.87 -24.39
C ALA A 190 -6.29 -16.64 -23.47
N ILE A 191 -5.22 -16.48 -22.67
CA ILE A 191 -5.01 -15.29 -21.84
C ILE A 191 -4.91 -14.04 -22.72
N GLN A 192 -4.15 -14.10 -23.81
CA GLN A 192 -3.99 -12.95 -24.73
C GLN A 192 -5.28 -12.57 -25.44
N GLU A 193 -6.09 -13.55 -25.86
CA GLU A 193 -7.40 -13.28 -26.48
C GLU A 193 -8.34 -12.56 -25.50
N ARG A 194 -8.52 -13.11 -24.30
CA ARG A 194 -9.36 -12.48 -23.25
C ARG A 194 -8.82 -11.11 -22.84
N SER A 195 -7.52 -10.92 -22.83
CA SER A 195 -6.91 -9.62 -22.54
C SER A 195 -7.31 -8.56 -23.58
N LYS A 196 -7.30 -8.90 -24.88
CA LYS A 196 -7.76 -7.99 -25.94
C LYS A 196 -9.22 -7.58 -25.76
N GLU A 197 -10.08 -8.51 -25.40
CA GLU A 197 -11.49 -8.23 -25.09
C GLU A 197 -11.62 -7.26 -23.92
N PHE A 198 -10.87 -7.50 -22.83
CA PHE A 198 -10.84 -6.63 -21.66
C PHE A 198 -10.33 -5.23 -21.99
N ILE A 199 -9.22 -5.13 -22.73
CA ILE A 199 -8.64 -3.85 -23.20
C ILE A 199 -9.66 -3.05 -24.01
N ASN A 200 -10.33 -3.70 -24.97
CA ASN A 200 -11.33 -3.06 -25.82
C ASN A 200 -12.55 -2.61 -25.01
N LYS A 201 -13.07 -3.47 -24.13
CA LYS A 201 -14.21 -3.16 -23.25
C LYS A 201 -13.95 -1.93 -22.39
N HIS A 202 -12.74 -1.79 -21.84
CA HIS A 202 -12.39 -0.70 -20.95
C HIS A 202 -11.73 0.50 -21.63
N GLY A 203 -11.44 0.41 -22.94
CA GLY A 203 -10.79 1.47 -23.72
C GLY A 203 -9.38 1.78 -23.20
N LEU A 204 -8.62 0.75 -22.82
CA LEU A 204 -7.27 0.91 -22.26
C LEU A 204 -6.27 1.30 -23.35
N ALA A 205 -5.32 2.15 -23.02
CA ALA A 205 -4.30 2.63 -23.97
C ALA A 205 -2.89 2.68 -23.33
N LEU A 206 -1.87 2.71 -24.18
CA LEU A 206 -0.45 2.81 -23.80
C LEU A 206 -0.06 1.71 -22.80
N TRP A 207 0.60 2.04 -21.70
CA TRP A 207 1.04 1.04 -20.72
C TRP A 207 -0.12 0.36 -19.97
N ASN A 208 -1.36 0.87 -20.04
CA ASN A 208 -2.53 0.18 -19.51
C ASN A 208 -2.97 -1.01 -20.38
N THR A 209 -2.46 -1.16 -21.62
CA THR A 209 -2.72 -2.34 -22.46
C THR A 209 -1.77 -3.50 -22.20
N LYS A 210 -0.73 -3.29 -21.38
CA LYS A 210 0.24 -4.33 -21.00
C LYS A 210 -0.36 -5.27 -19.93
N ILE A 211 -1.43 -5.96 -20.30
CA ILE A 211 -2.14 -6.93 -19.44
C ILE A 211 -1.95 -8.31 -20.04
N SER A 212 -1.06 -9.10 -19.47
CA SER A 212 -0.90 -10.52 -19.84
C SER A 212 -0.22 -11.22 -18.66
N PRO A 213 -0.96 -11.62 -17.62
CA PRO A 213 -0.38 -12.37 -16.51
C PRO A 213 0.27 -13.65 -17.08
N THR A 214 1.46 -13.98 -16.60
CA THR A 214 2.12 -15.23 -17.00
C THR A 214 1.27 -16.44 -16.58
N PRO A 215 1.41 -17.58 -17.28
CA PRO A 215 0.87 -18.86 -16.83
C PRO A 215 1.27 -19.18 -15.38
N ILE A 216 0.44 -20.01 -14.71
CA ILE A 216 0.73 -20.44 -13.34
C ILE A 216 2.05 -21.21 -13.31
N GLY A 217 2.88 -20.93 -12.31
CA GLY A 217 4.17 -21.60 -12.11
C GLY A 217 5.36 -20.91 -12.79
N GLU A 218 5.14 -20.04 -13.77
CA GLU A 218 6.21 -19.23 -14.34
C GLU A 218 6.64 -18.11 -13.37
N LYS A 219 7.96 -17.92 -13.26
CA LYS A 219 8.58 -16.94 -12.37
C LYS A 219 9.41 -15.92 -13.15
N HIS A 220 9.39 -14.66 -12.71
CA HIS A 220 10.16 -13.56 -13.30
C HIS A 220 10.59 -12.53 -12.24
N CYS A 221 11.57 -11.68 -12.54
CA CYS A 221 12.13 -10.69 -11.60
C CYS A 221 11.69 -9.23 -11.89
N ASP A 222 10.84 -8.99 -12.90
CA ASP A 222 10.47 -7.63 -13.35
C ASP A 222 9.76 -6.73 -12.32
N SER A 223 9.13 -7.32 -11.30
CA SER A 223 8.52 -6.55 -10.22
C SER A 223 9.56 -5.73 -9.44
N VAL A 224 10.80 -6.20 -9.33
CA VAL A 224 11.90 -5.50 -8.66
C VAL A 224 12.07 -4.09 -9.22
N LYS A 225 12.18 -3.96 -10.54
CA LYS A 225 12.39 -2.69 -11.25
C LYS A 225 11.28 -1.68 -10.97
N ASN A 226 10.03 -2.14 -11.03
CA ASN A 226 8.85 -1.31 -10.80
C ASN A 226 8.79 -0.80 -9.35
N VAL A 227 9.08 -1.67 -8.38
CA VAL A 227 9.06 -1.33 -6.95
C VAL A 227 10.23 -0.40 -6.61
N SER A 228 11.43 -0.69 -7.12
CA SER A 228 12.61 0.15 -6.97
C SER A 228 12.39 1.56 -7.51
N LEU A 229 11.81 1.70 -8.71
CA LEU A 229 11.47 3.01 -9.26
C LEU A 229 10.42 3.74 -8.40
N ASN A 230 9.41 3.03 -7.91
CA ASN A 230 8.38 3.63 -7.06
C ASN A 230 8.96 4.19 -5.74
N ILE A 231 9.95 3.49 -5.17
CA ILE A 231 10.69 3.92 -3.99
C ILE A 231 11.56 5.12 -4.34
N LEU A 232 12.34 5.07 -5.43
CA LEU A 232 13.20 6.16 -5.89
C LEU A 232 12.43 7.48 -6.05
N GLU A 233 11.30 7.44 -6.74
CA GLU A 233 10.43 8.61 -6.93
C GLU A 233 9.98 9.21 -5.58
N ALA A 234 9.65 8.36 -4.60
CA ALA A 234 9.21 8.82 -3.28
C ALA A 234 10.37 9.38 -2.45
N ILE A 235 11.58 8.82 -2.54
CA ILE A 235 12.78 9.41 -1.93
C ILE A 235 13.04 10.81 -2.51
N TRP A 236 12.88 10.97 -3.82
CA TRP A 236 13.08 12.25 -4.49
C TRP A 236 12.06 13.33 -4.08
N GLU A 237 10.80 12.96 -3.84
CA GLU A 237 9.75 13.88 -3.36
C GLU A 237 9.91 14.23 -1.87
N GLU A 238 10.65 13.42 -1.11
CA GLU A 238 10.85 13.66 0.31
C GLU A 238 11.56 15.00 0.54
N LYS A 239 10.94 15.87 1.34
CA LYS A 239 11.52 17.19 1.64
C LYS A 239 12.83 17.02 2.42
N PRO A 240 13.94 17.65 1.99
CA PRO A 240 15.17 17.61 2.75
C PRO A 240 14.99 18.27 4.13
N GLY A 241 15.93 17.99 5.03
CA GLY A 241 16.02 18.65 6.34
C GLY A 241 16.25 20.16 6.21
N GLU A 242 16.15 20.88 7.34
CA GLU A 242 16.36 22.33 7.39
C GLU A 242 17.77 22.76 6.94
N ASP A 243 18.75 21.87 7.06
CA ASP A 243 20.12 22.01 6.60
C ASP A 243 20.32 21.66 5.11
N GLY A 244 19.24 21.33 4.40
CA GLY A 244 19.25 20.91 3.01
C GLY A 244 19.74 19.48 2.79
N GLN A 245 20.04 18.72 3.85
CA GLN A 245 20.50 17.34 3.75
C GLN A 245 19.32 16.36 3.59
N PRO A 246 19.54 15.18 2.98
CA PRO A 246 18.54 14.13 2.96
C PRO A 246 18.19 13.68 4.39
N ASN A 247 16.92 13.40 4.66
CA ASN A 247 16.53 12.84 5.95
C ASN A 247 16.96 11.37 6.06
N ASP A 248 17.04 10.87 7.28
CA ASP A 248 17.34 9.45 7.55
C ASP A 248 16.36 8.48 6.88
N ASN A 249 15.12 8.89 6.66
CA ASN A 249 14.13 8.06 5.96
C ASN A 249 14.45 7.92 4.46
N SER A 250 15.04 8.93 3.82
CA SER A 250 15.55 8.84 2.45
C SER A 250 16.68 7.80 2.33
N PHE A 251 17.61 7.76 3.28
CA PHE A 251 18.67 6.75 3.32
C PHE A 251 18.11 5.33 3.47
N ALA A 252 17.11 5.14 4.33
CA ALA A 252 16.42 3.86 4.48
C ALA A 252 15.72 3.42 3.17
N GLY A 253 15.17 4.38 2.41
CA GLY A 253 14.60 4.15 1.08
C GLY A 253 15.63 3.63 0.07
N SER A 254 16.81 4.24 0.02
CA SER A 254 17.89 3.80 -0.87
C SER A 254 18.36 2.38 -0.55
N ALA A 255 18.50 2.07 0.73
CA ALA A 255 18.80 0.71 1.18
C ALA A 255 17.71 -0.31 0.81
N LEU A 256 16.42 0.07 0.85
CA LEU A 256 15.32 -0.80 0.38
C LEU A 256 15.45 -1.15 -1.10
N ILE A 257 15.85 -0.19 -1.95
CA ILE A 257 16.14 -0.43 -3.38
C ILE A 257 17.30 -1.41 -3.51
N ARG A 258 18.41 -1.16 -2.82
CA ARG A 258 19.60 -2.01 -2.86
C ARG A 258 19.29 -3.45 -2.46
N LEU A 259 18.55 -3.65 -1.38
CA LEU A 259 18.12 -4.96 -0.90
C LEU A 259 17.29 -5.71 -1.96
N LEU A 260 16.34 -5.04 -2.62
CA LEU A 260 15.54 -5.66 -3.69
C LEU A 260 16.39 -6.04 -4.90
N GLU A 261 17.27 -5.14 -5.34
CA GLU A 261 18.09 -5.36 -6.52
C GLU A 261 19.20 -6.40 -6.29
N HIS A 262 19.66 -6.54 -5.05
CA HIS A 262 20.61 -7.59 -4.68
C HIS A 262 19.92 -8.96 -4.52
N THR A 263 18.78 -9.01 -3.81
CA THR A 263 18.09 -10.29 -3.53
C THR A 263 17.27 -10.82 -4.70
N GLN A 264 16.91 -9.98 -5.67
CA GLN A 264 16.14 -10.31 -6.88
C GLN A 264 14.94 -11.24 -6.61
N PRO A 265 14.02 -10.87 -5.70
CA PRO A 265 12.88 -11.72 -5.33
C PRO A 265 12.04 -12.05 -6.56
N SER A 266 11.72 -13.33 -6.73
CA SER A 266 10.89 -13.77 -7.85
C SER A 266 9.44 -13.35 -7.67
N ASN A 267 8.78 -13.04 -8.78
CA ASN A 267 7.35 -12.82 -8.90
C ASN A 267 6.72 -13.94 -9.73
N GLY A 268 5.47 -14.30 -9.45
CA GLY A 268 4.71 -15.24 -10.27
C GLY A 268 3.25 -15.30 -9.84
N PHE A 269 2.47 -16.19 -10.45
CA PHE A 269 1.07 -16.39 -10.11
C PHE A 269 0.82 -17.78 -9.52
N SER A 270 -0.06 -17.84 -8.52
CA SER A 270 -0.54 -19.09 -7.94
C SER A 270 -2.07 -19.07 -7.76
N PHE A 271 -2.68 -20.25 -7.72
CA PHE A 271 -4.08 -20.37 -7.32
C PHE A 271 -4.20 -20.40 -5.80
N MET A 272 -4.97 -19.46 -5.25
CA MET A 272 -5.24 -19.41 -3.82
C MET A 272 -6.74 -19.37 -3.58
N LYS A 273 -7.20 -20.14 -2.60
CA LYS A 273 -8.61 -20.12 -2.16
C LYS A 273 -8.94 -18.88 -1.35
N LEU A 274 -7.97 -18.40 -0.58
CA LEU A 274 -8.11 -17.27 0.34
C LEU A 274 -6.81 -16.48 0.40
N VAL A 275 -6.94 -15.16 0.38
CA VAL A 275 -5.89 -14.19 0.70
C VAL A 275 -6.39 -13.40 1.90
N LEU A 276 -5.80 -13.61 3.06
CA LEU A 276 -6.24 -13.07 4.34
C LEU A 276 -5.01 -12.66 5.17
N PRO A 277 -5.13 -11.64 6.03
CA PRO A 277 -4.03 -11.27 6.92
C PRO A 277 -3.68 -12.40 7.90
N VAL A 278 -2.40 -12.45 8.27
CA VAL A 278 -1.85 -13.39 9.25
C VAL A 278 -2.64 -13.32 10.55
N GLY A 279 -3.02 -14.49 11.08
CA GLY A 279 -3.80 -14.61 12.31
C GLY A 279 -5.32 -14.47 12.12
N SER A 280 -5.79 -14.17 10.91
CA SER A 280 -7.22 -14.18 10.57
C SER A 280 -7.62 -15.46 9.83
N THR A 281 -8.90 -15.81 9.91
CA THR A 281 -9.49 -17.00 9.28
C THR A 281 -10.90 -16.71 8.76
N ILE A 282 -11.49 -17.70 8.10
CA ILE A 282 -12.93 -17.73 7.84
C ILE A 282 -13.61 -18.64 8.87
N ILE A 283 -14.64 -18.13 9.54
CA ILE A 283 -15.47 -18.88 10.48
C ILE A 283 -16.67 -19.52 9.73
N ALA A 284 -17.70 -19.96 10.47
CA ALA A 284 -18.91 -20.54 9.88
C ALA A 284 -19.54 -19.64 8.79
N ASP A 285 -20.18 -20.25 7.80
CA ASP A 285 -20.92 -19.56 6.73
C ASP A 285 -20.09 -18.57 5.89
N ASN A 286 -18.80 -18.87 5.70
CA ASN A 286 -17.87 -18.04 4.94
C ASN A 286 -17.61 -16.63 5.53
N LYS A 287 -17.93 -16.43 6.80
CA LYS A 287 -17.78 -15.17 7.50
C LYS A 287 -16.34 -14.87 7.88
N TYR A 288 -15.90 -13.63 7.66
CA TYR A 288 -14.54 -13.22 7.97
C TYR A 288 -14.31 -13.02 9.48
N SER A 289 -13.27 -13.63 10.05
CA SER A 289 -13.04 -13.59 11.50
C SER A 289 -12.85 -12.20 12.10
N LEU A 290 -12.29 -11.23 11.37
CA LEU A 290 -12.11 -9.85 11.86
C LEU A 290 -13.37 -9.00 11.68
N LEU A 291 -14.20 -9.30 10.67
CA LEU A 291 -15.47 -8.64 10.37
C LEU A 291 -16.54 -9.73 10.14
N PRO A 292 -17.12 -10.32 11.22
CA PRO A 292 -17.95 -11.53 11.14
C PRO A 292 -19.21 -11.45 10.26
N ASP A 293 -19.61 -10.26 9.82
CA ASP A 293 -20.74 -10.08 8.91
C ASP A 293 -20.34 -9.95 7.44
N LEU A 294 -19.03 -9.92 7.15
CA LEU A 294 -18.51 -9.92 5.79
C LEU A 294 -18.35 -11.37 5.30
N ILE A 295 -19.05 -11.70 4.21
CA ILE A 295 -18.94 -13.00 3.53
C ILE A 295 -17.81 -12.92 2.49
N VAL A 296 -16.90 -13.89 2.51
CA VAL A 296 -15.72 -13.92 1.62
C VAL A 296 -15.79 -15.08 0.65
N ASN A 297 -15.49 -14.81 -0.63
CA ASN A 297 -15.40 -15.83 -1.66
C ASN A 297 -14.17 -16.74 -1.46
N LYS A 298 -14.41 -18.06 -1.38
CA LYS A 298 -13.39 -19.10 -1.17
C LYS A 298 -13.00 -19.88 -2.43
N LEU A 299 -13.60 -19.56 -3.57
CA LEU A 299 -13.25 -20.21 -4.82
C LEU A 299 -11.78 -19.92 -5.15
N PRO A 300 -11.03 -20.89 -5.69
CA PRO A 300 -9.66 -20.66 -6.14
C PRO A 300 -9.60 -19.46 -7.08
N LYS A 301 -8.58 -18.63 -6.95
CA LYS A 301 -8.36 -17.46 -7.80
C LYS A 301 -6.88 -17.30 -8.09
N ARG A 302 -6.53 -16.77 -9.26
CA ARG A 302 -5.15 -16.44 -9.58
C ARG A 302 -4.72 -15.21 -8.76
N VAL A 303 -3.62 -15.33 -8.02
CA VAL A 303 -3.06 -14.31 -7.12
C VAL A 303 -1.61 -14.04 -7.51
N SER A 304 -1.25 -12.77 -7.64
CA SER A 304 0.14 -12.35 -7.85
C SER A 304 0.93 -12.53 -6.56
N GLN A 305 2.04 -13.25 -6.63
CA GLN A 305 2.95 -13.48 -5.53
C GLN A 305 4.31 -12.84 -5.82
N PHE A 306 4.79 -12.01 -4.89
CA PHE A 306 6.11 -11.40 -4.96
C PHE A 306 6.91 -11.80 -3.71
N LEU A 307 7.89 -12.69 -3.88
CA LEU A 307 8.57 -13.41 -2.79
C LEU A 307 9.57 -12.54 -2.03
N ILE A 308 9.10 -11.51 -1.32
CA ILE A 308 9.90 -10.63 -0.47
C ILE A 308 10.04 -11.18 0.96
N SER A 309 11.11 -10.80 1.65
CA SER A 309 11.29 -11.16 3.06
C SER A 309 10.37 -10.34 3.97
N THR A 310 10.03 -10.91 5.13
CA THR A 310 9.23 -10.23 6.16
C THR A 310 9.96 -8.97 6.65
N GLU A 311 11.27 -9.04 6.78
CA GLU A 311 12.13 -7.96 7.25
C GLU A 311 12.10 -6.77 6.30
N TRP A 312 12.20 -7.03 4.99
CA TRP A 312 12.09 -5.99 3.97
C TRP A 312 10.69 -5.38 3.97
N MET A 313 9.64 -6.22 4.04
CA MET A 313 8.26 -5.77 4.13
C MET A 313 8.04 -4.86 5.34
N TYR A 314 8.60 -5.20 6.51
CA TYR A 314 8.48 -4.37 7.72
C TYR A 314 9.16 -3.01 7.58
N LEU A 315 10.36 -2.96 7.00
CA LEU A 315 11.03 -1.70 6.74
C LEU A 315 10.24 -0.87 5.72
N TYR A 316 9.83 -1.44 4.59
CA TYR A 316 9.08 -0.73 3.57
C TYR A 316 7.73 -0.20 4.09
N GLN A 317 7.04 -0.99 4.91
CA GLN A 317 5.80 -0.60 5.57
C GLN A 317 6.00 0.61 6.50
N SER A 318 7.03 0.57 7.35
CA SER A 318 7.37 1.65 8.29
C SER A 318 7.84 2.91 7.57
N TRP A 319 8.75 2.75 6.60
CA TRP A 319 9.29 3.80 5.75
C TRP A 319 8.18 4.51 4.96
N ASN A 320 7.27 3.75 4.35
CA ASN A 320 6.20 4.33 3.55
C ASN A 320 5.16 5.06 4.42
N LEU A 321 4.94 4.60 5.65
CA LEU A 321 4.04 5.26 6.58
C LEU A 321 4.59 6.63 7.01
N LEU A 322 5.88 6.69 7.34
CA LEU A 322 6.57 7.96 7.64
C LEU A 322 6.52 8.92 6.44
N PHE A 323 6.88 8.43 5.25
CA PHE A 323 6.83 9.22 4.01
C PHE A 323 5.44 9.82 3.76
N VAL A 324 4.39 9.01 3.86
CA VAL A 324 3.00 9.47 3.64
C VAL A 324 2.62 10.53 4.67
N MET A 325 2.91 10.30 5.95
CA MET A 325 2.56 11.22 7.03
C MET A 325 3.25 12.57 6.92
N GLN A 326 4.52 12.62 6.49
CA GLN A 326 5.28 13.86 6.36
C GLN A 326 4.99 14.63 5.08
N ASN A 327 4.83 13.93 3.95
CA ASN A 327 4.88 14.57 2.63
C ASN A 327 3.51 14.66 1.95
N LEU A 328 2.56 13.78 2.29
CA LEU A 328 1.30 13.68 1.56
C LEU A 328 0.09 14.08 2.39
N ASP A 329 -0.16 13.36 3.48
CA ASP A 329 -1.32 13.52 4.34
C ASP A 329 -1.15 12.70 5.64
N SER A 330 -1.55 13.28 6.77
CA SER A 330 -1.39 12.66 8.09
C SER A 330 -2.66 11.96 8.62
N LYS A 331 -3.78 12.02 7.89
CA LYS A 331 -5.11 11.65 8.44
C LYS A 331 -5.77 10.49 7.72
N PHE A 332 -5.83 10.53 6.40
CA PHE A 332 -6.55 9.59 5.54
C PHE A 332 -5.62 8.64 4.78
N LEU A 333 -4.64 9.16 4.04
CA LEU A 333 -3.72 8.31 3.25
C LEU A 333 -2.94 7.28 4.08
N PRO A 334 -2.52 7.55 5.33
CA PRO A 334 -1.84 6.55 6.15
C PRO A 334 -2.68 5.29 6.40
N ILE A 335 -4.01 5.39 6.33
CA ILE A 335 -4.91 4.25 6.61
C ILE A 335 -4.65 3.09 5.64
N LYS A 336 -4.27 3.35 4.38
CA LYS A 336 -3.95 2.31 3.38
C LYS A 336 -2.87 1.33 3.84
N LEU A 337 -2.03 1.77 4.76
CA LEU A 337 -0.91 1.04 5.33
C LEU A 337 -1.28 0.40 6.67
N LEU A 338 -2.35 0.83 7.33
CA LEU A 338 -2.79 0.31 8.62
C LEU A 338 -3.90 -0.74 8.51
N VAL A 339 -4.55 -0.86 7.34
CA VAL A 339 -5.53 -1.92 7.05
C VAL A 339 -4.91 -3.29 7.33
N PRO A 340 -5.53 -4.16 8.16
CA PRO A 340 -4.96 -5.45 8.52
C PRO A 340 -4.52 -6.30 7.34
N SER A 341 -5.31 -6.35 6.27
CA SER A 341 -4.94 -7.07 5.04
C SER A 341 -3.61 -6.63 4.42
N VAL A 342 -3.17 -5.39 4.67
CA VAL A 342 -1.86 -4.87 4.25
C VAL A 342 -0.84 -4.99 5.38
N LEU A 343 -1.16 -4.49 6.57
CA LEU A 343 -0.26 -4.43 7.72
C LEU A 343 0.21 -5.82 8.18
N ASN A 344 -0.69 -6.81 8.11
CA ASN A 344 -0.48 -8.19 8.49
C ASN A 344 -0.49 -9.12 7.28
N ALA A 345 -0.19 -8.63 6.08
CA ALA A 345 -0.14 -9.49 4.91
C ALA A 345 0.91 -10.59 5.07
N ILE A 346 0.65 -11.74 4.45
CA ILE A 346 1.70 -12.71 4.15
C ILE A 346 2.67 -12.03 3.16
N PRO A 347 4.01 -12.10 3.35
CA PRO A 347 4.98 -11.32 2.56
C PRO A 347 4.78 -11.45 1.05
N GLU A 348 4.51 -12.66 0.57
CA GLU A 348 4.28 -12.98 -0.84
C GLU A 348 3.07 -12.25 -1.43
N GLN A 349 2.06 -11.96 -0.62
CA GLN A 349 0.79 -11.35 -1.01
C GLN A 349 0.73 -9.84 -0.72
N TYR A 350 1.73 -9.32 -0.02
CA TYR A 350 1.76 -7.96 0.48
C TYR A 350 1.65 -6.93 -0.65
N MET A 351 2.45 -7.09 -1.72
CA MET A 351 2.50 -6.08 -2.79
C MET A 351 1.21 -5.98 -3.58
N GLU A 352 0.56 -7.11 -3.91
CA GLU A 352 -0.73 -7.09 -4.61
C GLU A 352 -1.79 -6.35 -3.76
N THR A 353 -1.96 -6.78 -2.51
CA THR A 353 -2.94 -6.19 -1.57
C THR A 353 -2.67 -4.71 -1.34
N ARG A 354 -1.41 -4.35 -1.10
CA ARG A 354 -1.01 -2.96 -0.86
C ARG A 354 -1.27 -2.07 -2.06
N VAL A 355 -0.98 -2.52 -3.28
CA VAL A 355 -1.18 -1.69 -4.48
C VAL A 355 -2.66 -1.52 -4.78
N PHE A 356 -3.49 -2.55 -4.59
CA PHE A 356 -4.95 -2.42 -4.63
C PHE A 356 -5.48 -1.39 -3.62
N MET A 357 -5.00 -1.44 -2.39
CA MET A 357 -5.38 -0.45 -1.38
C MET A 357 -4.88 0.97 -1.68
N LEU A 358 -3.65 1.09 -2.21
CA LEU A 358 -3.12 2.36 -2.69
C LEU A 358 -3.96 2.92 -3.84
N TYR A 359 -4.38 2.07 -4.78
CA TYR A 359 -5.24 2.48 -5.88
C TYR A 359 -6.58 3.03 -5.36
N LEU A 360 -7.29 2.27 -4.53
CA LEU A 360 -8.59 2.68 -3.98
C LEU A 360 -8.47 3.97 -3.16
N ILE A 361 -7.66 3.96 -2.11
CA ILE A 361 -7.55 5.10 -1.19
C ILE A 361 -6.91 6.32 -1.88
N GLY A 362 -5.93 6.11 -2.77
CA GLY A 362 -5.30 7.19 -3.54
C GLY A 362 -6.28 7.91 -4.47
N ASN A 363 -7.08 7.16 -5.24
CA ASN A 363 -8.11 7.76 -6.10
C ASN A 363 -9.19 8.44 -5.24
N LEU A 364 -9.62 7.82 -4.13
CA LEU A 364 -10.60 8.41 -3.23
C LEU A 364 -10.12 9.74 -2.63
N TYR A 365 -8.87 9.79 -2.16
CA TYR A 365 -8.26 11.00 -1.62
C TYR A 365 -8.18 12.12 -2.67
N HIS A 366 -7.84 11.76 -3.90
CA HIS A 366 -7.68 12.70 -5.00
C HIS A 366 -9.02 13.30 -5.46
N TYR A 367 -10.05 12.45 -5.63
CA TYR A 367 -11.32 12.88 -6.20
C TYR A 367 -12.34 13.34 -5.15
N ASN A 368 -12.29 12.85 -3.91
CA ASN A 368 -13.35 13.07 -2.93
C ASN A 368 -12.90 13.89 -1.71
N LYS A 369 -13.73 14.85 -1.29
CA LYS A 369 -13.46 15.68 -0.12
C LYS A 369 -14.09 15.01 1.10
N LEU A 370 -13.25 14.61 2.05
CA LEU A 370 -13.71 14.04 3.31
C LEU A 370 -14.04 15.17 4.27
N SER A 371 -15.33 15.39 4.49
CA SER A 371 -15.85 16.35 5.46
C SER A 371 -15.85 15.80 6.89
N ALA A 372 -15.54 14.51 7.07
CA ALA A 372 -15.35 13.88 8.38
C ALA A 372 -14.10 14.40 9.13
N PHE A 373 -13.02 14.77 8.42
CA PHE A 373 -11.81 15.31 9.05
C PHE A 373 -11.87 16.83 9.18
N THR A 374 -12.13 17.34 10.38
CA THR A 374 -12.31 18.79 10.63
C THR A 374 -11.15 19.45 11.36
N GLU A 375 -10.29 18.69 12.04
CA GLU A 375 -9.28 19.21 12.98
C GLU A 375 -7.87 18.82 12.52
N GLU A 376 -6.90 19.72 12.66
CA GLU A 376 -5.49 19.40 12.44
C GLU A 376 -4.93 18.59 13.62
N ILE A 377 -4.19 17.52 13.32
CA ILE A 377 -3.44 16.80 14.35
C ILE A 377 -2.20 17.63 14.64
N GLN A 378 -2.12 18.18 15.86
CA GLN A 378 -0.91 18.80 16.37
C GLN A 378 -0.49 18.07 17.64
N LEU A 379 0.69 17.45 17.59
CA LEU A 379 1.32 16.81 18.73
C LEU A 379 2.45 17.71 19.22
N THR A 380 2.55 17.89 20.55
CA THR A 380 3.55 18.76 21.17
C THR A 380 4.97 18.38 20.73
N HIS A 381 5.24 17.08 20.65
CA HIS A 381 6.55 16.52 20.26
C HIS A 381 6.54 15.86 18.87
N GLY A 382 5.61 16.25 17.99
CA GLY A 382 5.44 15.61 16.68
C GLY A 382 6.72 15.54 15.85
N GLN A 383 7.49 16.63 15.77
CA GLN A 383 8.75 16.66 15.00
C GLN A 383 9.82 15.73 15.57
N LEU A 384 9.93 15.64 16.91
CA LEU A 384 10.85 14.72 17.56
C LEU A 384 10.50 13.26 17.25
N ILE A 385 9.21 12.92 17.25
CA ILE A 385 8.72 11.58 16.90
C ILE A 385 9.08 11.24 15.45
N LEU A 386 8.79 12.15 14.52
CA LEU A 386 9.05 11.96 13.09
C LEU A 386 10.55 11.80 12.79
N LYS A 387 11.40 12.66 13.39
CA LYS A 387 12.86 12.54 13.28
C LYS A 387 13.35 11.19 13.82
N LYS A 388 12.88 10.80 15.01
CA LYS A 388 13.29 9.52 15.62
C LYS A 388 12.85 8.31 14.79
N TRP A 389 11.70 8.41 14.14
CA TRP A 389 11.22 7.36 13.26
C TRP A 389 12.13 7.18 12.04
N GLY A 390 12.59 8.27 11.43
CA GLY A 390 13.60 8.25 10.36
C GLY A 390 14.89 7.54 10.82
N GLU A 391 15.44 7.93 11.96
CA GLU A 391 16.63 7.30 12.56
C GLU A 391 16.43 5.79 12.79
N ILE A 392 15.24 5.38 13.26
CA ILE A 392 14.89 3.97 13.48
C ILE A 392 14.86 3.20 12.16
N ASN A 393 14.23 3.76 11.12
CA ASN A 393 14.15 3.14 9.80
C ASN A 393 15.55 2.96 9.20
N LYS A 394 16.39 4.00 9.26
CA LYS A 394 17.78 3.95 8.79
C LYS A 394 18.60 2.90 9.51
N LYS A 395 18.56 2.89 10.85
CA LYS A 395 19.28 1.88 11.64
C LYS A 395 18.81 0.46 11.34
N TYR A 396 17.51 0.28 11.11
CA TYR A 396 16.97 -1.02 10.72
C TYR A 396 17.45 -1.40 9.32
N ALA A 397 17.48 -0.46 8.38
CA ALA A 397 18.00 -0.67 7.03
C ALA A 397 19.48 -1.10 7.02
N ASP A 398 20.32 -0.45 7.82
CA ASP A 398 21.73 -0.82 8.01
C ASP A 398 21.89 -2.26 8.53
N ILE A 399 21.04 -2.68 9.48
CA ILE A 399 21.01 -4.08 9.95
C ILE A 399 20.63 -5.04 8.81
N LEU A 400 19.64 -4.67 7.99
CA LEU A 400 19.24 -5.51 6.86
C LEU A 400 20.34 -5.64 5.82
N LEU A 401 21.02 -4.54 5.46
CA LEU A 401 22.16 -4.56 4.53
C LEU A 401 23.25 -5.51 5.04
N LYS A 402 23.64 -5.40 6.31
CA LYS A 402 24.63 -6.30 6.93
C LYS A 402 24.18 -7.76 7.01
N THR A 403 22.88 -8.03 6.92
CA THR A 403 22.32 -9.38 7.00
C THR A 403 22.16 -10.01 5.61
N PHE A 404 21.70 -9.24 4.63
CA PHE A 404 21.30 -9.74 3.30
C PHE A 404 22.27 -9.36 2.18
N CYS A 405 23.15 -8.39 2.41
CA CYS A 405 24.12 -7.82 1.46
C CYS A 405 25.51 -7.70 2.14
N ALA A 406 25.86 -8.65 3.01
CA ALA A 406 27.05 -8.55 3.87
C ALA A 406 28.37 -8.44 3.09
N ASP A 407 28.38 -8.95 1.87
CA ASP A 407 29.49 -8.95 0.93
C ASP A 407 29.78 -7.58 0.30
N LEU A 408 28.83 -6.65 0.36
CA LEU A 408 28.95 -5.34 -0.28
C LEU A 408 29.57 -4.29 0.67
N GLU A 409 29.52 -4.51 1.98
CA GLU A 409 30.05 -3.60 3.03
C GLU A 409 29.56 -2.13 2.92
N GLU A 410 28.42 -1.90 2.28
CA GLU A 410 27.83 -0.57 2.06
C GLU A 410 26.93 -0.12 3.23
N SER A 411 26.91 1.19 3.49
CA SER A 411 25.97 1.86 4.39
C SER A 411 24.78 2.48 3.64
N PRO A 412 23.64 2.73 4.31
CA PRO A 412 22.48 3.41 3.69
C PRO A 412 22.81 4.77 3.06
N GLU A 413 23.72 5.54 3.66
CA GLU A 413 24.18 6.84 3.16
C GLU A 413 24.99 6.72 1.88
N GLU A 414 25.96 5.79 1.83
CA GLU A 414 26.78 5.54 0.63
C GLU A 414 25.88 5.18 -0.56
N ILE A 415 24.93 4.26 -0.35
CA ILE A 415 23.96 3.87 -1.39
C ILE A 415 23.13 5.07 -1.86
N TYR A 416 22.68 5.94 -0.95
CA TYR A 416 21.94 7.14 -1.34
C TYR A 416 22.78 8.07 -2.22
N HIS A 417 24.04 8.28 -1.85
CA HIS A 417 24.96 9.12 -2.62
C HIS A 417 25.30 8.50 -3.98
N ASP A 418 25.40 7.18 -4.07
CA ASP A 418 25.61 6.49 -5.35
C ASP A 418 24.40 6.61 -6.28
N ILE A 419 23.19 6.56 -5.72
CA ILE A 419 21.96 6.70 -6.50
C ILE A 419 21.77 8.14 -6.97
N PHE A 420 21.82 9.12 -6.07
CA PHE A 420 21.41 10.49 -6.36
C PHE A 420 22.57 11.44 -6.70
N GLY A 421 23.79 11.17 -6.23
CA GLY A 421 24.94 12.05 -6.40
C GLY A 421 24.70 13.47 -5.91
N GLU A 422 25.36 14.44 -6.54
CA GLU A 422 25.21 15.87 -6.25
C GLU A 422 23.94 16.50 -6.88
N HIS A 423 23.28 15.80 -7.81
CA HIS A 423 22.21 16.34 -8.65
C HIS A 423 20.97 15.45 -8.67
N THR A 424 20.20 15.48 -7.57
CA THR A 424 19.04 14.61 -7.32
C THR A 424 18.01 14.61 -8.47
N HIS A 425 17.68 15.77 -9.04
CA HIS A 425 16.72 15.89 -10.15
C HIS A 425 17.22 15.25 -11.44
N PHE A 426 18.50 15.43 -11.76
CA PHE A 426 19.10 14.83 -12.96
C PHE A 426 19.18 13.32 -12.82
N SER A 427 19.57 12.82 -11.64
CA SER A 427 19.61 11.40 -11.34
C SER A 427 18.22 10.75 -11.48
N LEU A 428 17.16 11.37 -10.96
CA LEU A 428 15.80 10.86 -11.18
C LEU A 428 15.43 10.82 -12.66
N ALA A 429 15.68 11.90 -13.41
CA ALA A 429 15.37 11.96 -14.83
C ALA A 429 16.14 10.90 -15.64
N TYR A 430 17.41 10.66 -15.28
CA TYR A 430 18.25 9.61 -15.83
C TYR A 430 17.62 8.23 -15.62
N TYR A 431 17.26 7.86 -14.37
CA TYR A 431 16.67 6.55 -14.10
C TYR A 431 15.30 6.38 -14.75
N ILE A 432 14.45 7.41 -14.78
CA ILE A 432 13.16 7.33 -15.50
C ILE A 432 13.39 7.08 -17.00
N THR A 433 14.34 7.79 -17.60
CA THR A 433 14.65 7.63 -19.03
C THR A 433 15.17 6.24 -19.33
N HIS A 434 16.09 5.71 -18.51
CA HIS A 434 16.61 4.35 -18.65
C HIS A 434 15.54 3.28 -18.42
N PHE A 435 14.64 3.48 -17.45
CA PHE A 435 13.52 2.58 -17.21
C PHE A 435 12.61 2.46 -18.44
N ILE A 436 12.41 3.56 -19.17
CA ILE A 436 11.59 3.59 -20.39
C ILE A 436 12.34 3.00 -21.59
N GLN A 437 13.64 3.30 -21.73
CA GLN A 437 14.44 2.92 -22.90
C GLN A 437 14.96 1.48 -22.85
N ASP A 438 15.40 1.01 -21.69
CA ASP A 438 15.96 -0.32 -21.47
C ASP A 438 15.42 -0.93 -20.18
N PHE A 439 14.12 -1.23 -20.17
CA PHE A 439 13.48 -1.90 -19.05
C PHE A 439 14.11 -3.28 -18.76
N ALA A 440 14.64 -3.99 -19.76
CA ALA A 440 15.17 -5.34 -19.58
C ALA A 440 16.40 -5.34 -18.67
N SER A 441 17.32 -4.39 -18.88
CA SER A 441 18.56 -4.27 -18.10
C SER A 441 18.48 -3.26 -16.96
N PHE A 442 17.35 -2.56 -16.80
CA PHE A 442 17.20 -1.50 -15.82
C PHE A 442 17.53 -1.95 -14.39
N ARG A 443 18.43 -1.20 -13.74
CA ARG A 443 18.76 -1.22 -12.31
C ARG A 443 19.08 0.20 -11.87
N ILE A 444 18.82 0.50 -10.61
CA ILE A 444 19.11 1.80 -9.99
C ILE A 444 20.48 1.75 -9.33
N THR A 445 20.78 0.68 -8.60
CA THR A 445 22.06 0.45 -7.95
C THR A 445 23.00 -0.32 -8.86
N ARG A 446 24.29 0.04 -8.80
CA ARG A 446 25.33 -0.66 -9.55
C ARG A 446 25.70 -1.91 -8.79
N ASP A 447 25.20 -3.06 -9.23
CA ASP A 447 25.69 -4.35 -8.79
C ASP A 447 26.36 -5.06 -9.98
N GLU A 448 27.68 -5.23 -9.90
CA GLU A 448 28.42 -6.06 -10.86
C GLU A 448 28.14 -7.57 -10.62
N SER A 449 27.50 -7.92 -9.50
CA SER A 449 27.17 -9.30 -9.16
C SER A 449 25.76 -9.71 -9.62
N ARG A 450 25.75 -10.72 -10.50
CA ARG A 450 24.62 -11.55 -10.96
C ARG A 450 23.46 -10.82 -11.65
N ALA A 451 23.49 -10.87 -12.98
CA ALA A 451 22.29 -10.82 -13.82
C ALA A 451 21.33 -11.97 -13.45
N CYS A 452 20.03 -11.74 -13.63
CA CYS A 452 18.95 -12.72 -13.41
C CYS A 452 19.12 -13.86 -14.45
N ASN A 453 20.03 -14.81 -14.20
CA ASN A 453 20.18 -16.03 -15.00
C ASN A 453 19.10 -17.02 -14.54
N LEU A 454 17.87 -16.76 -14.96
CA LEU A 454 16.85 -17.81 -15.00
C LEU A 454 17.21 -18.69 -16.19
N GLU A 455 17.91 -19.80 -15.93
CA GLU A 455 18.00 -20.89 -16.89
C GLU A 455 16.57 -21.33 -17.21
N ILE A 456 16.16 -21.09 -18.46
CA ILE A 456 14.92 -21.59 -19.02
C ILE A 456 15.11 -23.11 -19.12
N GLY A 457 14.55 -23.83 -18.13
CA GLY A 457 14.43 -25.28 -18.13
C GLY A 457 13.11 -25.72 -18.77
#